data_AF-A0A2E3ZBF1-F1
#
_entry.id   AF-A0A2E3ZBF1-F1
#
_cell.length_a   1.000
_cell.length_b   1.000
_cell.length_c   1.000
_cell.angle_alpha   90.00
_cell.angle_beta   90.00
_cell.angle_gamma   90.00
#
_symmetry.space_group_name_H-M   'P 1'
#
loop_
_entity.id
_entity.type
_entity.pdbx_description
1 polymer ?
#
loop_
_entity_poly.entity_id
_entity_poly.type
_entity_poly.pdbx_seq_one_letter_code
_entity_poly.pdbx_strand_id
1 'polypeptide(L)'
;MSTEPPRSQLDQLANMSADEKRRLLAKLLAEQDRQAPEAEATSAQVTIDARKLASETLEADAKQAPLNHPKRFPLSPAQRRLWFIEQLQPGLSVYTIPTALRLSADVDVAGLHRCFNEIIARHEILRTRFIAEAGTPWQIIDPPYELPLVEIDSKSEQAIRDFYSAPFDLASDRLFRAGLTRAAGDESATIHLAIHHIIADYWSLRVLMRELQLRYAAHQSHQDVDLPPLAIQYVDYAVWLNEQDTDLQQGLAYWQQELSETSSLLQLPTDFPRPANHSFRGERLRFELPLQL
;
A
#
# COMPACT_ATOMS: atom_id res chain seq x y z
N MET A 1 32.93 22.20 20.29
CA MET A 1 31.71 22.91 19.82
C MET A 1 30.98 21.95 18.91
N SER A 2 29.99 21.26 19.47
CA SER A 2 29.17 20.25 18.79
C SER A 2 28.09 20.92 17.96
N THR A 3 27.89 20.46 16.72
CA THR A 3 26.76 20.78 15.87
C THR A 3 25.90 19.53 15.72
N GLU A 4 24.84 19.43 16.53
CA GLU A 4 23.74 18.48 16.32
C GLU A 4 22.93 18.86 15.06
N PRO A 5 22.36 17.89 14.31
CA PRO A 5 21.40 18.17 13.24
C PRO A 5 20.02 18.53 13.83
N PRO A 6 19.11 19.17 13.07
CA PRO A 6 17.96 19.86 13.63
C PRO A 6 16.85 18.89 14.01
N ARG A 7 16.84 18.47 15.28
CA ARG A 7 15.69 17.83 15.96
C ARG A 7 14.46 18.75 16.09
N SER A 8 14.54 20.02 15.73
CA SER A 8 13.58 21.05 16.16
C SER A 8 12.33 21.22 15.31
N GLN A 9 12.28 20.74 14.05
CA GLN A 9 11.11 20.99 13.18
C GLN A 9 9.96 19.99 13.35
N LEU A 10 10.25 18.73 13.71
CA LEU A 10 9.24 17.68 13.89
C LEU A 10 8.54 17.75 15.27
N ASP A 11 9.28 18.14 16.32
CA ASP A 11 8.70 18.39 17.66
C ASP A 11 7.76 19.60 17.68
N GLN A 12 8.01 20.60 16.81
CA GLN A 12 7.14 21.76 16.66
C GLN A 12 5.80 21.37 16.02
N LEU A 13 5.77 20.41 15.11
CA LEU A 13 4.56 19.93 14.42
C LEU A 13 3.61 19.16 15.35
N ALA A 14 4.14 18.40 16.31
CA ALA A 14 3.34 17.60 17.23
C ALA A 14 2.47 18.47 18.17
N ASN A 15 2.94 19.67 18.52
CA ASN A 15 2.28 20.59 19.45
C ASN A 15 1.42 21.67 18.77
N MET A 16 1.30 21.66 17.44
CA MET A 16 0.50 22.64 16.71
C MET A 16 -0.99 22.35 16.79
N SER A 17 -1.79 23.41 16.94
CA SER A 17 -3.25 23.34 16.81
C SER A 17 -3.66 22.93 15.40
N ALA A 18 -4.88 22.41 15.25
CA ALA A 18 -5.40 21.98 13.94
C ALA A 18 -5.36 23.10 12.88
N ASP A 19 -5.56 24.36 13.28
CA ASP A 19 -5.52 25.51 12.37
C ASP A 19 -4.08 25.92 11.98
N GLU A 20 -3.11 25.74 12.87
CA GLU A 20 -1.71 25.95 12.55
C GLU A 20 -1.18 24.86 11.61
N LYS A 21 -1.59 23.61 11.83
CA LYS A 21 -1.33 22.50 10.90
C LYS A 21 -1.94 22.78 9.53
N ARG A 22 -3.17 23.32 9.46
CA ARG A 22 -3.82 23.74 8.20
C ARG A 22 -3.11 24.89 7.49
N ARG A 23 -2.55 25.87 8.21
CA ARG A 23 -1.79 26.98 7.59
C ARG A 23 -0.42 26.54 7.10
N LEU A 24 0.24 25.67 7.85
CA LEU A 24 1.50 25.08 7.42
C LEU A 24 1.29 24.14 6.23
N LEU A 25 0.19 23.38 6.24
CA LEU A 25 -0.30 22.61 5.10
C LEU A 25 -0.57 23.50 3.89
N ALA A 26 -1.26 24.64 4.03
CA ALA A 26 -1.50 25.55 2.90
C ALA A 26 -0.20 26.11 2.32
N LYS A 27 0.82 26.36 3.16
CA LYS A 27 2.17 26.74 2.70
C LYS A 27 2.89 25.59 2.02
N LEU A 28 2.92 24.41 2.63
CA LEU A 28 3.61 23.23 2.11
C LEU A 28 2.95 22.70 0.85
N LEU A 29 1.61 22.70 0.75
CA LEU A 29 0.87 22.39 -0.47
C LEU A 29 1.13 23.43 -1.57
N ALA A 30 1.19 24.73 -1.25
CA ALA A 30 1.60 25.75 -2.23
C ALA A 30 3.06 25.59 -2.69
N GLU A 31 3.92 24.97 -1.86
CA GLU A 31 5.30 24.61 -2.18
C GLU A 31 5.44 23.24 -2.87
N GLN A 32 4.48 22.33 -2.66
CA GLN A 32 4.49 20.94 -3.15
C GLN A 32 3.70 20.79 -4.47
N ASP A 33 2.68 21.63 -4.72
CA ASP A 33 2.10 21.86 -6.06
C ASP A 33 3.14 22.40 -7.05
N ARG A 34 4.30 22.83 -6.54
CA ARG A 34 5.47 23.24 -7.31
C ARG A 34 6.35 22.05 -7.75
N GLN A 35 6.15 20.82 -7.25
CA GLN A 35 7.18 19.75 -7.30
C GLN A 35 6.73 18.25 -7.41
N ALA A 36 5.49 17.86 -7.72
CA ALA A 36 5.15 16.41 -7.78
C ALA A 36 4.41 15.93 -9.06
N PRO A 37 4.91 14.87 -9.75
CA PRO A 37 4.22 14.16 -10.83
C PRO A 37 3.42 12.92 -10.35
N GLU A 38 2.45 12.48 -11.17
CA GLU A 38 1.43 11.45 -10.90
C GLU A 38 1.85 10.05 -11.40
N ALA A 39 1.40 9.00 -10.70
CA ALA A 39 1.57 7.58 -11.07
C ALA A 39 0.20 6.90 -11.24
N GLU A 40 0.09 6.07 -12.28
CA GLU A 40 -1.11 5.37 -12.74
C GLU A 40 -1.61 4.30 -11.77
N ALA A 41 -2.92 4.29 -11.47
CA ALA A 41 -3.59 3.20 -10.77
C ALA A 41 -4.50 2.41 -11.72
N THR A 42 -4.09 1.20 -12.08
CA THR A 42 -4.90 0.26 -12.89
C THR A 42 -5.66 -0.67 -11.96
N SER A 43 -6.99 -0.72 -12.08
CA SER A 43 -7.84 -1.74 -11.42
C SER A 43 -7.58 -3.11 -12.08
N ALA A 44 -6.86 -4.01 -11.42
CA ALA A 44 -6.65 -5.37 -11.92
C ALA A 44 -7.83 -6.27 -11.52
N GLN A 45 -8.52 -6.82 -12.51
CA GLN A 45 -9.40 -7.99 -12.32
C GLN A 45 -8.56 -9.23 -12.56
N VAL A 46 -8.44 -10.10 -11.56
CA VAL A 46 -7.72 -11.37 -11.67
C VAL A 46 -8.73 -12.49 -11.52
N THR A 47 -8.86 -13.31 -12.56
CA THR A 47 -9.61 -14.57 -12.49
C THR A 47 -8.68 -15.65 -11.97
N ILE A 48 -9.04 -16.29 -10.86
CA ILE A 48 -8.30 -17.44 -10.34
C ILE A 48 -8.97 -18.70 -10.88
N ASP A 49 -8.24 -19.43 -11.73
CA ASP A 49 -8.60 -20.77 -12.21
C ASP A 49 -7.69 -21.79 -11.51
N ALA A 50 -8.29 -22.83 -10.91
CA ALA A 50 -7.60 -23.85 -10.14
C ALA A 50 -6.55 -24.65 -10.95
N ARG A 51 -6.51 -24.53 -12.28
CA ARG A 51 -5.70 -25.40 -13.17
C ARG A 51 -4.33 -24.86 -13.61
N LYS A 52 -3.92 -23.64 -13.25
CA LYS A 52 -2.69 -23.01 -13.81
C LYS A 52 -1.63 -22.63 -12.77
N LEU A 53 -0.79 -23.58 -12.31
CA LEU A 53 0.33 -23.27 -11.40
C LEU A 53 1.53 -24.21 -11.59
N ALA A 54 2.70 -23.66 -11.93
CA ALA A 54 3.99 -24.35 -11.78
C ALA A 54 5.14 -23.36 -11.49
N SER A 55 5.82 -23.67 -10.37
CA SER A 55 7.21 -23.45 -9.93
C SER A 55 8.06 -22.29 -10.46
N GLU A 56 8.70 -21.60 -9.51
CA GLU A 56 10.13 -21.23 -9.57
C GLU A 56 10.58 -20.86 -8.15
N THR A 57 11.67 -21.47 -7.69
CA THR A 57 12.20 -21.40 -6.31
C THR A 57 13.48 -20.58 -6.30
N LEU A 58 13.63 -19.68 -5.32
CA LEU A 58 14.89 -19.00 -5.01
C LEU A 58 15.21 -19.25 -3.54
N GLU A 59 16.42 -19.71 -3.27
CA GLU A 59 16.95 -19.99 -1.94
C GLU A 59 17.48 -18.71 -1.28
N ALA A 60 17.23 -18.55 0.02
CA ALA A 60 18.08 -17.74 0.89
C ALA A 60 17.93 -18.14 2.37
N ASP A 61 19.08 -18.20 3.03
CA ASP A 61 19.30 -18.56 4.44
C ASP A 61 19.24 -17.30 5.34
N ALA A 62 18.51 -17.33 6.46
CA ALA A 62 18.74 -16.41 7.59
C ALA A 62 18.05 -16.88 8.89
N LYS A 63 18.82 -16.99 9.97
CA LYS A 63 18.36 -17.21 11.35
C LYS A 63 18.42 -15.91 12.15
N GLN A 64 17.32 -15.52 12.83
CA GLN A 64 17.39 -14.62 14.01
C GLN A 64 16.30 -14.92 15.05
N ALA A 65 16.63 -14.71 16.34
CA ALA A 65 15.83 -15.02 17.52
C ALA A 65 15.03 -13.80 18.07
N PRO A 66 13.91 -13.99 18.80
CA PRO A 66 12.99 -12.91 19.18
C PRO A 66 13.34 -12.21 20.53
N LEU A 67 12.95 -10.93 20.67
CA LEU A 67 13.15 -10.08 21.87
C LEU A 67 11.82 -9.41 22.32
N ASN A 68 11.65 -9.23 23.63
CA ASN A 68 10.41 -9.02 24.42
C ASN A 68 9.73 -7.62 24.40
N HIS A 69 9.90 -6.79 23.37
CA HIS A 69 9.08 -5.58 23.15
C HIS A 69 8.73 -5.47 21.68
N PRO A 70 7.56 -4.90 21.28
CA PRO A 70 7.32 -4.64 19.86
C PRO A 70 8.41 -3.69 19.37
N LYS A 71 9.31 -4.21 18.54
CA LYS A 71 10.43 -3.46 17.98
C LYS A 71 9.85 -2.33 17.11
N ARG A 72 10.40 -1.14 17.28
CA ARG A 72 10.07 0.03 16.44
C ARG A 72 11.06 0.09 15.29
N PHE A 73 10.55 0.24 14.07
CA PHE A 73 11.40 0.37 12.88
C PHE A 73 11.12 1.70 12.15
N PRO A 74 12.14 2.33 11.55
CA PRO A 74 11.93 3.55 10.77
C PRO A 74 11.08 3.24 9.53
N LEU A 75 10.35 4.24 9.05
CA LEU A 75 9.68 4.15 7.75
C LEU A 75 10.71 4.31 6.61
N SER A 76 10.45 3.66 5.48
CA SER A 76 11.16 3.99 4.24
C SER A 76 10.81 5.41 3.77
N PRO A 77 11.62 6.08 2.91
CA PRO A 77 11.29 7.39 2.36
C PRO A 77 9.92 7.43 1.66
N ALA A 78 9.56 6.37 0.93
CA ALA A 78 8.26 6.26 0.27
C ALA A 78 7.10 6.16 1.29
N GLN A 79 7.26 5.35 2.34
CA GLN A 79 6.27 5.26 3.41
C GLN A 79 6.13 6.58 4.16
N ARG A 80 7.25 7.30 4.42
CA ARG A 80 7.21 8.63 5.07
C ARG A 80 6.38 9.62 4.26
N ARG A 81 6.53 9.64 2.93
CA ARG A 81 5.70 10.47 2.05
C ARG A 81 4.21 10.16 2.23
N LEU A 82 3.83 8.89 2.16
CA LEU A 82 2.42 8.47 2.29
C LEU A 82 1.85 8.78 3.68
N TRP A 83 2.61 8.47 4.73
CA TRP A 83 2.21 8.79 6.10
C TRP A 83 2.02 10.29 6.29
N PHE A 84 2.93 11.11 5.75
CA PHE A 84 2.83 12.56 5.80
C PHE A 84 1.56 13.06 5.10
N ILE A 85 1.25 12.57 3.90
CA ILE A 85 0.02 12.93 3.18
C ILE A 85 -1.23 12.55 4.00
N GLU A 86 -1.23 11.38 4.65
CA GLU A 86 -2.35 10.98 5.51
C GLU A 86 -2.53 11.91 6.72
N GLN A 87 -1.44 12.38 7.35
CA GLN A 87 -1.55 13.36 8.45
C GLN A 87 -2.11 14.71 7.99
N LEU A 88 -1.85 15.07 6.73
CA LEU A 88 -2.27 16.32 6.12
C LEU A 88 -3.73 16.28 5.66
N GLN A 89 -4.17 15.14 5.12
CA GLN A 89 -5.50 14.95 4.54
C GLN A 89 -6.09 13.61 5.04
N PRO A 90 -6.44 13.53 6.33
CA PRO A 90 -6.91 12.27 6.90
C PRO A 90 -8.21 11.83 6.26
N GLY A 91 -8.33 10.52 6.02
CA GLY A 91 -9.58 9.92 5.55
C GLY A 91 -9.74 9.88 4.03
N LEU A 92 -8.68 10.12 3.27
CA LEU A 92 -8.70 9.93 1.82
C LEU A 92 -8.47 8.45 1.47
N SER A 93 -9.28 7.90 0.57
CA SER A 93 -9.12 6.52 0.08
C SER A 93 -8.21 6.41 -1.14
N VAL A 94 -7.57 7.51 -1.56
CA VAL A 94 -6.82 7.62 -2.82
C VAL A 94 -5.58 6.73 -2.87
N TYR A 95 -5.08 6.31 -1.71
CA TYR A 95 -3.99 5.35 -1.56
C TYR A 95 -4.48 3.94 -1.20
N THR A 96 -5.75 3.62 -1.45
CA THR A 96 -6.21 2.24 -1.45
C THR A 96 -5.93 1.61 -2.80
N ILE A 97 -5.40 0.40 -2.81
CA ILE A 97 -5.23 -0.45 -3.99
C ILE A 97 -6.45 -1.39 -4.06
N PRO A 98 -7.48 -1.08 -4.87
CA PRO A 98 -8.65 -1.94 -5.01
C PRO A 98 -8.34 -3.12 -5.93
N THR A 99 -8.65 -4.33 -5.48
CA THR A 99 -8.49 -5.56 -6.26
C THR A 99 -9.73 -6.44 -6.13
N ALA A 100 -10.25 -6.95 -7.24
CA ALA A 100 -11.37 -7.88 -7.25
C ALA A 100 -10.95 -9.23 -7.86
N LEU A 101 -11.19 -10.30 -7.11
CA LEU A 101 -10.91 -11.68 -7.50
C LEU A 101 -12.22 -12.41 -7.75
N ARG A 102 -12.53 -12.64 -9.02
CA ARG A 102 -13.71 -13.43 -9.38
C ARG A 102 -13.38 -14.91 -9.25
N LEU A 103 -14.17 -15.62 -8.47
CA LEU A 103 -14.00 -17.04 -8.17
C LEU A 103 -14.97 -17.88 -9.00
N SER A 104 -14.48 -19.02 -9.49
CA SER A 104 -15.34 -20.07 -10.02
C SER A 104 -16.18 -20.70 -8.90
N ALA A 105 -17.30 -21.33 -9.27
CA ALA A 105 -18.25 -21.94 -8.34
C ALA A 105 -17.63 -23.04 -7.45
N ASP A 106 -16.61 -23.74 -7.96
CA ASP A 106 -15.93 -24.86 -7.29
C ASP A 106 -14.84 -24.42 -6.28
N VAL A 107 -14.67 -23.12 -6.09
CA VAL A 107 -13.65 -22.59 -5.17
C VAL A 107 -14.12 -22.70 -3.71
N ASP A 108 -13.35 -23.43 -2.89
CA ASP A 108 -13.46 -23.44 -1.44
C ASP A 108 -13.03 -22.08 -0.87
N VAL A 109 -14.01 -21.19 -0.68
CA VAL A 109 -13.78 -19.84 -0.13
C VAL A 109 -13.12 -19.89 1.25
N ALA A 110 -13.46 -20.88 2.09
CA ALA A 110 -12.85 -21.02 3.41
C ALA A 110 -11.38 -21.45 3.30
N GLY A 111 -11.06 -22.33 2.36
CA GLY A 111 -9.69 -22.70 2.00
C GLY A 111 -8.88 -21.51 1.50
N LEU A 112 -9.45 -20.75 0.58
CA LEU A 112 -8.79 -19.55 0.05
C LEU A 112 -8.56 -18.48 1.13
N HIS A 113 -9.53 -18.33 2.05
CA HIS A 113 -9.41 -17.44 3.21
C HIS A 113 -8.29 -17.88 4.17
N ARG A 114 -8.14 -19.18 4.43
CA ARG A 114 -6.98 -19.72 5.19
C ARG A 114 -5.66 -19.36 4.52
N CYS A 115 -5.57 -19.48 3.19
CA CYS A 115 -4.36 -19.10 2.45
C CYS A 115 -4.01 -17.60 2.63
N PHE A 116 -4.99 -16.69 2.68
CA PHE A 116 -4.72 -15.29 3.00
C PHE A 116 -4.13 -15.09 4.40
N ASN A 117 -4.63 -15.82 5.40
CA ASN A 117 -4.12 -15.73 6.78
C ASN A 117 -2.66 -16.21 6.86
N GLU A 118 -2.29 -17.25 6.11
CA GLU A 118 -0.90 -17.72 6.02
C GLU A 118 0.02 -16.70 5.34
N ILE A 119 -0.47 -16.00 4.31
CA ILE A 119 0.26 -14.92 3.64
C ILE A 119 0.47 -13.76 4.62
N ILE A 120 -0.56 -13.36 5.39
CA ILE A 120 -0.43 -12.33 6.43
C ILE A 120 0.57 -12.73 7.51
N ALA A 121 0.59 -14.00 7.90
CA ALA A 121 1.57 -14.49 8.86
C ALA A 121 3.01 -14.39 8.32
N ARG A 122 3.21 -14.70 7.04
CA ARG A 122 4.51 -14.72 6.35
C ARG A 122 5.08 -13.32 6.07
N HIS A 123 4.25 -12.37 5.66
CA HIS A 123 4.68 -11.03 5.25
C HIS A 123 4.44 -10.00 6.37
N GLU A 124 5.51 -9.58 7.05
CA GLU A 124 5.38 -8.69 8.22
C GLU A 124 4.70 -7.36 7.91
N ILE A 125 4.90 -6.86 6.68
CA ILE A 125 4.32 -5.61 6.23
C ILE A 125 2.79 -5.62 6.21
N LEU A 126 2.15 -6.79 6.01
CA LEU A 126 0.68 -6.93 6.03
C LEU A 126 0.09 -6.89 7.44
N ARG A 127 0.94 -7.02 8.46
CA ARG A 127 0.61 -6.92 9.89
C ARG A 127 1.33 -5.74 10.56
N THR A 128 1.74 -4.75 9.78
CA THR A 128 2.41 -3.54 10.26
C THR A 128 1.43 -2.38 10.39
N ARG A 129 1.49 -1.68 11.53
CA ARG A 129 0.83 -0.37 11.77
C ARG A 129 1.88 0.73 11.83
N PHE A 130 1.45 1.97 11.59
CA PHE A 130 2.29 3.15 11.55
C PHE A 130 1.83 4.14 12.62
N ILE A 131 2.58 4.22 13.71
CA ILE A 131 2.27 5.10 14.84
C ILE A 131 3.14 6.35 14.78
N ALA A 132 2.69 7.40 15.45
CA ALA A 132 3.49 8.61 15.68
C ALA A 132 3.81 8.74 17.17
N GLU A 133 5.09 8.80 17.51
CA GLU A 133 5.55 9.08 18.87
C GLU A 133 6.42 10.33 18.84
N ALA A 134 6.04 11.37 19.59
CA ALA A 134 6.72 12.67 19.58
C ALA A 134 6.99 13.20 18.16
N GLY A 135 5.98 13.13 17.27
CA GLY A 135 6.09 13.60 15.89
C GLY A 135 6.93 12.72 14.96
N THR A 136 7.52 11.62 15.46
CA THR A 136 8.30 10.67 14.65
C THR A 136 7.46 9.45 14.28
N PRO A 137 7.33 9.11 12.98
CA PRO A 137 6.59 7.93 12.57
C PRO A 137 7.42 6.65 12.75
N TRP A 138 6.78 5.58 13.21
CA TRP A 138 7.38 4.26 13.42
C TRP A 138 6.51 3.15 12.85
N GLN A 139 7.16 2.13 12.28
CA GLN A 139 6.53 0.85 11.96
C GLN A 139 6.49 -0.03 13.21
N ILE A 140 5.30 -0.55 13.52
CA ILE A 140 5.08 -1.55 14.57
C ILE A 140 4.52 -2.79 13.91
N ILE A 141 5.26 -3.89 14.06
CA ILE A 141 4.84 -5.18 13.53
C ILE A 141 4.02 -5.91 14.60
N ASP A 142 2.75 -6.14 14.32
CA ASP A 142 1.88 -6.91 15.21
C ASP A 142 2.01 -8.42 14.98
N PRO A 143 1.56 -9.25 15.93
CA PRO A 143 1.39 -10.67 15.69
C PRO A 143 0.48 -10.95 14.48
N PRO A 144 0.62 -12.12 13.82
CA PRO A 144 -0.33 -12.57 12.80
C PRO A 144 -1.77 -12.50 13.31
N TYR A 145 -2.69 -12.17 12.41
CA TYR A 145 -4.13 -12.06 12.69
C TYR A 145 -4.92 -12.76 11.60
N GLU A 146 -6.17 -13.10 11.93
CA GLU A 146 -7.14 -13.60 10.95
C GLU A 146 -7.74 -12.41 10.20
N LEU A 147 -7.65 -12.44 8.88
CA LEU A 147 -8.22 -11.40 8.01
C LEU A 147 -9.75 -11.44 8.10
N PRO A 148 -10.45 -10.40 8.56
CA PRO A 148 -11.90 -10.41 8.52
C PRO A 148 -12.39 -10.48 7.07
N LEU A 149 -13.30 -11.43 6.79
CA LEU A 149 -13.99 -11.55 5.51
C LEU A 149 -15.41 -11.01 5.67
N VAL A 150 -15.65 -9.81 5.17
CA VAL A 150 -16.93 -9.10 5.35
C VAL A 150 -17.87 -9.37 4.17
N GLU A 151 -19.08 -9.87 4.43
CA GLU A 151 -20.10 -10.01 3.37
C GLU A 151 -20.57 -8.61 2.91
N ILE A 152 -20.58 -8.40 1.60
CA ILE A 152 -21.00 -7.17 0.92
C ILE A 152 -22.23 -7.52 0.07
N ASP A 153 -23.25 -6.67 0.09
CA ASP A 153 -24.41 -6.83 -0.77
C ASP A 153 -24.01 -6.70 -2.25
N SER A 154 -24.05 -7.84 -2.97
CA SER A 154 -23.68 -7.93 -4.38
C SER A 154 -24.62 -7.14 -5.31
N LYS A 155 -25.84 -6.81 -4.85
CA LYS A 155 -26.81 -6.01 -5.61
C LYS A 155 -26.58 -4.51 -5.44
N SER A 156 -25.75 -4.10 -4.49
CA SER A 156 -25.47 -2.72 -4.18
C SER A 156 -24.08 -2.33 -4.67
N GLU A 157 -24.02 -1.71 -5.86
CA GLU A 157 -22.77 -1.08 -6.32
C GLU A 157 -22.25 -0.04 -5.32
N GLN A 158 -23.16 0.60 -4.58
CA GLN A 158 -22.79 1.55 -3.56
C GLN A 158 -22.06 0.87 -2.40
N ALA A 159 -22.52 -0.29 -1.94
CA ALA A 159 -21.83 -1.05 -0.89
C ALA A 159 -20.42 -1.48 -1.32
N ILE A 160 -20.25 -1.87 -2.59
CA ILE A 160 -18.93 -2.20 -3.15
C ILE A 160 -18.04 -0.95 -3.22
N ARG A 161 -18.58 0.20 -3.66
CA ARG A 161 -17.85 1.47 -3.67
C ARG A 161 -17.43 1.89 -2.26
N ASP A 162 -18.34 1.80 -1.30
CA ASP A 162 -18.11 2.16 0.10
C ASP A 162 -17.04 1.27 0.74
N PHE A 163 -16.99 -0.02 0.39
CA PHE A 163 -15.93 -0.91 0.85
C PHE A 163 -14.54 -0.43 0.41
N TYR A 164 -14.37 -0.03 -0.86
CA TYR A 164 -13.08 0.46 -1.38
C TYR A 164 -12.76 1.90 -0.99
N SER A 165 -13.77 2.72 -0.72
CA SER A 165 -13.60 4.13 -0.34
C SER A 165 -13.54 4.37 1.16
N ALA A 166 -13.83 3.35 1.98
CA ALA A 166 -13.66 3.45 3.41
C ALA A 166 -12.20 3.77 3.73
N PRO A 167 -11.91 4.81 4.54
CA PRO A 167 -10.54 5.17 4.88
C PRO A 167 -9.87 4.10 5.76
N PHE A 168 -8.54 4.21 5.88
CA PHE A 168 -7.73 3.43 6.82
C PHE A 168 -7.10 4.38 7.84
N ASP A 169 -7.20 4.07 9.13
CA ASP A 169 -6.35 4.67 10.14
C ASP A 169 -5.03 3.90 10.22
N LEU A 170 -3.94 4.53 9.78
CA LEU A 170 -2.61 3.91 9.74
C LEU A 170 -2.10 3.46 11.12
N ALA A 171 -2.57 4.08 12.20
CA ALA A 171 -2.10 3.81 13.56
C ALA A 171 -2.85 2.67 14.25
N SER A 172 -4.13 2.45 13.92
CA SER A 172 -4.99 1.45 14.58
C SER A 172 -5.44 0.30 13.70
N ASP A 173 -5.58 0.50 12.40
CA ASP A 173 -6.28 -0.45 11.54
C ASP A 173 -5.38 -1.57 11.02
N ARG A 174 -6.03 -2.62 10.53
CA ARG A 174 -5.42 -3.57 9.60
C ARG A 174 -5.47 -2.96 8.21
N LEU A 175 -4.31 -2.74 7.60
CA LEU A 175 -4.18 -2.07 6.31
C LEU A 175 -4.47 -2.99 5.11
N PHE A 176 -5.03 -4.16 5.39
CA PHE A 176 -5.52 -5.14 4.43
C PHE A 176 -6.93 -5.56 4.87
N ARG A 177 -7.93 -5.32 4.02
CA ARG A 177 -9.33 -5.73 4.21
C ARG A 177 -9.76 -6.69 3.10
N ALA A 178 -10.60 -7.65 3.47
CA ALA A 178 -11.28 -8.54 2.54
C ALA A 178 -12.80 -8.43 2.67
N GLY A 179 -13.46 -8.39 1.52
CA GLY A 179 -14.91 -8.44 1.38
C GLY A 179 -15.32 -9.58 0.45
N LEU A 180 -16.54 -10.06 0.58
CA LEU A 180 -17.11 -11.13 -0.21
C LEU A 180 -18.44 -10.70 -0.78
N THR A 181 -18.63 -10.88 -2.08
CA THR A 181 -19.94 -10.78 -2.72
C THR A 181 -20.31 -12.14 -3.31
N ARG A 182 -21.58 -12.51 -3.21
CA ARG A 182 -22.14 -13.73 -3.83
C ARG A 182 -23.22 -13.35 -4.82
N ALA A 183 -23.14 -13.88 -6.04
CA ALA A 183 -24.15 -13.63 -7.04
C ALA A 183 -25.47 -14.34 -6.65
N ALA A 184 -26.61 -13.68 -6.84
CA ALA A 184 -27.90 -14.31 -6.58
C ALA A 184 -28.21 -15.33 -7.69
N GLY A 185 -28.35 -16.62 -7.32
CA GLY A 185 -28.69 -17.69 -8.26
C GLY A 185 -27.51 -18.30 -9.03
N ASP A 186 -26.27 -17.92 -8.69
CA ASP A 186 -25.04 -18.51 -9.18
C ASP A 186 -24.15 -18.85 -7.97
N GLU A 187 -23.42 -19.96 -8.03
CA GLU A 187 -22.46 -20.33 -6.99
C GLU A 187 -21.16 -19.49 -7.08
N SER A 188 -21.02 -18.64 -8.10
CA SER A 188 -19.88 -17.73 -8.22
C SER A 188 -19.85 -16.66 -7.12
N ALA A 189 -18.64 -16.42 -6.63
CA ALA A 189 -18.35 -15.43 -5.61
C ALA A 189 -17.21 -14.51 -6.06
N THR A 190 -17.15 -13.30 -5.51
CA THR A 190 -16.04 -12.38 -5.73
C THR A 190 -15.45 -11.94 -4.40
N ILE A 191 -14.14 -12.11 -4.25
CA ILE A 191 -13.40 -11.54 -3.12
C ILE A 191 -12.91 -10.14 -3.52
N HIS A 192 -13.26 -9.16 -2.71
CA HIS A 192 -12.83 -7.77 -2.81
C HIS A 192 -11.68 -7.55 -1.82
N LEU A 193 -10.54 -7.07 -2.30
CA LEU A 193 -9.38 -6.76 -1.48
C LEU A 193 -9.11 -5.26 -1.54
N ALA A 194 -8.99 -4.65 -0.36
CA ALA A 194 -8.54 -3.27 -0.22
C ALA A 194 -7.25 -3.27 0.60
N ILE A 195 -6.15 -2.80 0.00
CA ILE A 195 -4.83 -2.74 0.63
C ILE A 195 -4.34 -1.29 0.61
N HIS A 196 -3.87 -0.76 1.73
CA HIS A 196 -3.28 0.57 1.74
C HIS A 196 -1.90 0.55 1.06
N HIS A 197 -1.63 1.52 0.18
CA HIS A 197 -0.42 1.59 -0.65
C HIS A 197 0.88 1.76 0.18
N ILE A 198 0.75 2.11 1.47
CA ILE A 198 1.90 2.17 2.40
C ILE A 198 2.49 0.79 2.74
N ILE A 199 1.71 -0.29 2.54
CA ILE A 199 2.13 -1.68 2.81
C ILE A 199 2.24 -2.56 1.56
N ALA A 200 1.89 -2.04 0.39
CA ALA A 200 1.95 -2.78 -0.87
C ALA A 200 2.03 -1.85 -2.08
N ASP A 201 2.56 -2.36 -3.17
CA ASP A 201 2.48 -1.77 -4.50
C ASP A 201 1.94 -2.80 -5.52
N TYR A 202 1.87 -2.42 -6.79
CA TYR A 202 1.40 -3.32 -7.84
C TYR A 202 2.34 -4.52 -8.09
N TRP A 203 3.62 -4.43 -7.74
CA TRP A 203 4.52 -5.59 -7.78
C TRP A 203 4.20 -6.57 -6.67
N SER A 204 3.99 -6.05 -5.46
CA SER A 204 3.60 -6.78 -4.26
C SER A 204 2.31 -7.54 -4.50
N LEU A 205 1.31 -6.94 -5.17
CA LEU A 205 0.09 -7.65 -5.57
C LEU A 205 0.38 -8.91 -6.40
N ARG A 206 1.32 -8.85 -7.36
CA ARG A 206 1.68 -10.02 -8.17
C ARG A 206 2.31 -11.13 -7.31
N VAL A 207 3.14 -10.75 -6.34
CA VAL A 207 3.73 -11.70 -5.37
C VAL A 207 2.63 -12.34 -4.51
N LEU A 208 1.72 -11.54 -3.94
CA LEU A 208 0.61 -12.02 -3.12
C LEU A 208 -0.30 -12.97 -3.91
N MET A 209 -0.64 -12.63 -5.16
CA MET A 209 -1.47 -13.49 -6.01
C MET A 209 -0.77 -14.80 -6.36
N ARG A 210 0.54 -14.78 -6.65
CA ARG A 210 1.31 -16.00 -6.91
C ARG A 210 1.36 -16.91 -5.67
N GLU A 211 1.62 -16.36 -4.50
CA GLU A 211 1.62 -17.14 -3.25
C GLU A 211 0.23 -17.68 -2.91
N LEU A 212 -0.82 -16.88 -3.09
CA LEU A 212 -2.21 -17.31 -2.89
C LEU A 212 -2.56 -18.51 -3.76
N GLN A 213 -2.20 -18.44 -5.04
CA GLN A 213 -2.41 -19.52 -5.97
C GLN A 213 -1.66 -20.79 -5.53
N LEU A 214 -0.37 -20.69 -5.20
CA LEU A 214 0.44 -21.84 -4.74
C LEU A 214 -0.14 -22.49 -3.47
N ARG A 215 -0.48 -21.69 -2.46
CA ARG A 215 -1.08 -22.16 -1.20
C ARG A 215 -2.43 -22.81 -1.44
N TYR A 216 -3.26 -22.22 -2.28
CA TYR A 216 -4.58 -22.76 -2.57
C TYR A 216 -4.52 -24.10 -3.32
N ALA A 217 -3.60 -24.25 -4.27
CA ALA A 217 -3.39 -25.53 -4.96
C ALA A 217 -2.91 -26.65 -4.01
N ALA A 218 -2.01 -26.31 -3.06
CA ALA A 218 -1.57 -27.26 -2.04
C ALA A 218 -2.71 -27.65 -1.09
N HIS A 219 -3.49 -26.66 -0.63
CA HIS A 219 -4.71 -26.88 0.17
C HIS A 219 -5.69 -27.85 -0.52
N GLN A 220 -5.96 -27.65 -1.81
CA GLN A 220 -6.83 -28.53 -2.62
C GLN A 220 -6.29 -29.95 -2.78
N SER A 221 -4.96 -30.10 -2.73
CA SER A 221 -4.29 -31.40 -2.85
C SER A 221 -4.06 -32.06 -1.49
N HIS A 222 -4.51 -31.45 -0.39
CA HIS A 222 -4.20 -31.85 0.98
C HIS A 222 -2.69 -32.02 1.22
N GLN A 223 -1.90 -31.14 0.59
CA GLN A 223 -0.44 -31.08 0.72
C GLN A 223 -0.06 -29.78 1.42
N ASP A 224 1.04 -29.81 2.15
CA ASP A 224 1.63 -28.59 2.67
C ASP A 224 2.45 -27.90 1.57
N VAL A 225 2.34 -26.57 1.48
CA VAL A 225 3.30 -25.78 0.71
C VAL A 225 4.34 -25.23 1.68
N ASP A 226 5.54 -25.77 1.59
CA ASP A 226 6.69 -25.21 2.30
C ASP A 226 7.36 -24.17 1.41
N LEU A 227 6.99 -22.90 1.60
CA LEU A 227 7.70 -21.79 0.97
C LEU A 227 8.92 -21.44 1.83
N PRO A 228 10.13 -21.33 1.24
CA PRO A 228 11.33 -21.01 2.00
C PRO A 228 11.10 -19.73 2.81
N PRO A 229 11.63 -19.62 4.04
CA PRO A 229 11.47 -18.42 4.86
C PRO A 229 11.98 -17.19 4.10
N LEU A 230 11.32 -16.05 4.29
CA LEU A 230 11.80 -14.79 3.71
C LEU A 230 13.05 -14.35 4.46
N ALA A 231 14.20 -14.35 3.77
CA ALA A 231 15.47 -13.95 4.36
C ALA A 231 15.52 -12.45 4.71
N ILE A 232 14.68 -11.64 4.06
CA ILE A 232 14.57 -10.19 4.25
C ILE A 232 13.09 -9.84 4.34
N GLN A 233 12.73 -9.07 5.37
CA GLN A 233 11.42 -8.46 5.52
C GLN A 233 11.48 -6.96 5.17
N TYR A 234 10.33 -6.35 4.93
CA TYR A 234 10.29 -4.94 4.52
C TYR A 234 10.94 -4.00 5.54
N VAL A 235 10.87 -4.33 6.84
CA VAL A 235 11.52 -3.53 7.89
C VAL A 235 13.04 -3.53 7.78
N ASP A 236 13.65 -4.62 7.33
CA ASP A 236 15.10 -4.70 7.10
C ASP A 236 15.50 -3.76 5.95
N TYR A 237 14.70 -3.75 4.87
CA TYR A 237 14.87 -2.82 3.76
C TYR A 237 14.72 -1.36 4.20
N ALA A 238 13.72 -1.06 5.05
CA ALA A 238 13.50 0.28 5.56
C ALA A 238 14.66 0.76 6.46
N VAL A 239 15.19 -0.11 7.32
CA VAL A 239 16.39 0.18 8.13
C VAL A 239 17.58 0.45 7.23
N TRP A 240 17.88 -0.46 6.30
CA TRP A 240 18.99 -0.34 5.36
C TRP A 240 18.96 0.98 4.58
N LEU A 241 17.78 1.39 4.08
CA LEU A 241 17.61 2.65 3.36
C LEU A 241 17.90 3.90 4.21
N ASN A 242 17.61 3.85 5.51
CA ASN A 242 17.84 4.98 6.41
C ASN A 242 19.31 5.08 6.86
N GLU A 243 20.10 4.02 6.67
CA GLU A 243 21.53 3.99 7.00
C GLU A 243 22.42 4.41 5.81
N GLN A 244 21.87 4.57 4.60
CA GLN A 244 22.61 5.05 3.43
C GLN A 244 22.81 6.58 3.52
N ASP A 245 24.04 7.07 3.65
CA ASP A 245 24.32 8.52 3.78
C ASP A 245 25.11 9.10 2.58
N THR A 246 26.07 8.35 2.02
CA THR A 246 27.01 8.88 1.01
C THR A 246 26.48 8.89 -0.43
N ASP A 247 25.77 7.86 -0.88
CA ASP A 247 25.28 7.77 -2.28
C ASP A 247 24.08 8.69 -2.54
N LEU A 248 23.32 9.01 -1.49
CA LEU A 248 22.16 9.91 -1.57
C LEU A 248 22.58 11.35 -1.88
N GLN A 249 23.75 11.81 -1.43
CA GLN A 249 24.21 13.19 -1.68
C GLN A 249 24.59 13.42 -3.14
N GLN A 250 25.22 12.43 -3.80
CA GLN A 250 25.52 12.52 -5.23
C GLN A 250 24.25 12.50 -6.07
N GLY A 251 23.31 11.59 -5.75
CA GLY A 251 21.99 11.55 -6.40
C GLY A 251 21.21 12.85 -6.19
N LEU A 252 21.24 13.42 -4.99
CA LEU A 252 20.56 14.68 -4.69
C LEU A 252 21.14 15.84 -5.51
N ALA A 253 22.47 16.00 -5.55
CA ALA A 253 23.11 17.06 -6.33
C ALA A 253 22.77 16.95 -7.82
N TYR A 254 22.80 15.72 -8.37
CA TYR A 254 22.38 15.45 -9.75
C TYR A 254 20.93 15.88 -10.00
N TRP A 255 19.98 15.40 -9.19
CA TRP A 255 18.55 15.73 -9.38
C TRP A 255 18.25 17.20 -9.15
N GLN A 256 18.94 17.88 -8.22
CA GLN A 256 18.82 19.33 -8.05
C GLN A 256 19.27 20.09 -9.30
N GLN A 257 20.36 19.64 -9.94
CA GLN A 257 20.83 20.24 -11.18
C GLN A 257 19.84 19.99 -12.33
N GLU A 258 19.47 18.73 -12.59
CA GLU A 258 18.56 18.37 -13.68
C GLU A 258 17.19 19.03 -13.55
N LEU A 259 16.69 19.19 -12.31
CA LEU A 259 15.39 19.80 -12.05
C LEU A 259 15.45 21.32 -11.79
N SER A 260 16.63 21.95 -11.90
CA SER A 260 16.81 23.37 -11.58
C SER A 260 16.08 24.31 -12.55
N GLU A 261 15.97 23.92 -13.82
CA GLU A 261 15.38 24.74 -14.89
C GLU A 261 13.99 24.26 -15.33
N THR A 262 13.43 23.23 -14.67
CA THR A 262 12.10 22.74 -15.03
C THR A 262 11.01 23.70 -14.54
N SER A 263 10.02 23.95 -15.40
CA SER A 263 8.82 24.69 -14.98
C SER A 263 8.13 23.93 -13.85
N SER A 264 7.79 24.65 -12.78
CA SER A 264 7.03 24.10 -11.66
C SER A 264 5.65 23.55 -12.02
N LEU A 265 5.10 23.96 -13.18
CA LEU A 265 3.78 23.55 -13.63
C LEU A 265 3.81 23.24 -15.13
N LEU A 266 3.23 22.10 -15.49
CA LEU A 266 2.92 21.77 -16.88
C LEU A 266 1.69 22.56 -17.31
N GLN A 267 1.80 23.33 -18.40
CA GLN A 267 0.68 24.08 -18.98
C GLN A 267 -0.05 23.20 -19.99
N LEU A 268 -1.06 22.47 -19.51
CA LEU A 268 -1.98 21.74 -20.37
C LEU A 268 -3.18 22.61 -20.75
N PRO A 269 -3.74 22.47 -21.96
CA PRO A 269 -5.00 23.11 -22.34
C PRO A 269 -6.14 22.46 -21.53
N THR A 270 -6.50 23.08 -20.41
CA THR A 270 -7.53 22.58 -19.49
C THR A 270 -8.85 23.28 -19.73
N ASP A 271 -9.95 22.53 -19.68
CA ASP A 271 -11.31 23.08 -19.86
C ASP A 271 -11.76 23.96 -18.68
N PHE A 272 -11.18 23.73 -17.50
CA PHE A 272 -11.50 24.44 -16.26
C PHE A 272 -10.23 24.89 -15.52
N PRO A 273 -10.28 26.02 -14.79
CA PRO A 273 -9.14 26.48 -14.01
C PRO A 273 -8.77 25.47 -12.90
N ARG A 274 -7.48 25.34 -12.61
CA ARG A 274 -6.96 24.50 -11.51
C ARG A 274 -7.54 24.99 -10.17
N PRO A 275 -8.26 24.13 -9.41
CA PRO A 275 -8.78 24.50 -8.10
C PRO A 275 -7.66 24.52 -7.04
N ALA A 276 -7.84 25.30 -5.97
CA ALA A 276 -6.89 25.35 -4.85
C ALA A 276 -6.85 24.06 -4.00
N ASN A 277 -7.94 23.27 -4.04
CA ASN A 277 -8.02 21.97 -3.38
C ASN A 277 -8.21 20.89 -4.44
N HIS A 278 -7.38 19.85 -4.39
CA HIS A 278 -7.48 18.73 -5.30
C HIS A 278 -8.75 17.91 -5.03
N SER A 279 -9.55 17.65 -6.07
CA SER A 279 -10.81 16.92 -5.91
C SER A 279 -10.64 15.40 -5.91
N PHE A 280 -9.51 14.90 -6.42
CA PHE A 280 -9.20 13.49 -6.67
C PHE A 280 -10.23 12.73 -7.53
N ARG A 281 -11.21 13.42 -8.12
CA ARG A 281 -12.17 12.81 -9.04
C ARG A 281 -11.49 12.65 -10.39
N GLY A 282 -11.40 11.42 -10.86
CA GLY A 282 -10.88 11.07 -12.17
C GLY A 282 -11.89 10.28 -12.98
N GLU A 283 -11.81 10.40 -14.29
CA GLU A 283 -12.48 9.54 -15.26
C GLU A 283 -11.42 8.89 -16.16
N ARG A 284 -11.71 7.70 -16.66
CA ARG A 284 -10.79 6.93 -17.51
C ARG A 284 -11.43 6.68 -18.86
N LEU A 285 -10.85 7.26 -19.90
CA LEU A 285 -11.19 6.99 -21.29
C LEU A 285 -10.30 5.87 -21.82
N ARG A 286 -10.90 4.90 -22.51
CA ARG A 286 -10.18 3.82 -23.19
C ARG A 286 -10.32 4.00 -24.69
N PHE A 287 -9.23 3.87 -25.41
CA PHE A 287 -9.20 3.84 -26.86
C PHE A 287 -8.18 2.78 -27.33
N GLU A 288 -8.38 2.26 -28.53
CA GLU A 288 -7.51 1.25 -29.13
C GLU A 288 -6.72 1.89 -30.27
N LEU A 289 -5.43 1.56 -30.35
CA LEU A 289 -4.59 1.91 -31.49
C LEU A 289 -4.66 0.77 -32.52
N PRO A 290 -4.90 1.05 -33.80
CA PRO A 290 -4.88 0.03 -34.84
C PRO A 290 -3.48 -0.56 -34.98
N LEU A 291 -3.39 -1.85 -35.32
CA LEU A 291 -2.10 -2.54 -35.51
C LEU A 291 -1.30 -2.03 -36.72
N GLN A 292 -1.97 -1.32 -37.63
CA GLN A 292 -1.40 -0.73 -38.83
C GLN A 292 -1.42 0.79 -38.65
N LEU A 293 -0.23 1.37 -38.45
CA LEU A 293 0.02 2.81 -38.51
C LEU A 293 0.51 3.20 -39.91
#